data_AF-A0A127CPB3-F1
#
_entry.id   AF-A0A127CPB3-F1
#
_cell.length_a   1.000
_cell.length_b   1.000
_cell.length_c   1.000
_cell.angle_alpha   90.00
_cell.angle_beta   90.00
_cell.angle_gamma   90.00
#
_symmetry.space_group_name_H-M   'P 1'
#
loop_
_entity.id
_entity.type
_entity.pdbx_description
1 polymer ?
#
loop_
_entity_poly.entity_id
_entity_poly.type
_entity_poly.pdbx_seq_one_letter_code
_entity_poly.pdbx_strand_id
1 'polypeptide(L)'
;MDKTGHRQIGIVVVMASLMIGSGVGRPARAFDITTDVPKESGRFDLFRFGFKAYQNGDKEKAVEAYRYAAEKGHTGSRWALANMYAYGDGVPENDYEAFKAYAEIVNHDVEPGSPDTGFYVNALLALAGYYQTGIAGTPVEVDLVQARQLYFQAASVFGSPEAQFRLARMILNGEGGAKNVRLAKKWLNLARKNGNVGAMAVFGDLVFNEGQPVLGLAYLTMAADRCAPGDCSWIRELQEKCFSVVDENDRRGAIALAQNMSTSNP
;
A
#
# COMPACT_ATOMS: atom_id res chain seq x y z
N MET A 1 99.44 23.09 -16.30
CA MET A 1 100.26 22.09 -17.02
C MET A 1 99.59 20.75 -16.78
N ASP A 2 98.52 20.40 -17.48
CA ASP A 2 98.35 20.16 -18.92
C ASP A 2 98.75 18.74 -19.35
N LYS A 3 97.89 18.21 -20.23
CA LYS A 3 97.98 17.07 -21.17
C LYS A 3 97.71 15.66 -20.63
N THR A 4 96.56 15.03 -20.89
CA THR A 4 95.83 14.63 -22.14
C THR A 4 96.25 13.27 -22.69
N GLY A 5 95.26 12.43 -23.04
CA GLY A 5 95.47 11.19 -23.81
C GLY A 5 94.21 10.32 -23.90
N HIS A 6 93.37 10.59 -24.89
CA HIS A 6 91.98 10.16 -25.09
C HIS A 6 91.64 8.65 -25.12
N ARG A 7 90.48 8.32 -24.51
CA ARG A 7 89.64 7.13 -24.77
C ARG A 7 88.65 7.42 -25.92
N GLN A 8 88.44 6.47 -26.82
CA GLN A 8 87.26 6.41 -27.70
C GLN A 8 86.26 5.38 -27.18
N ILE A 9 84.98 5.76 -27.25
CA ILE A 9 83.80 5.01 -26.82
C ILE A 9 83.11 4.49 -28.09
N GLY A 10 83.07 3.16 -28.25
CA GLY A 10 82.27 2.48 -29.27
C GLY A 10 80.95 2.00 -28.65
N ILE A 11 79.85 2.54 -29.17
CA ILE A 11 78.47 2.25 -28.77
C ILE A 11 78.08 0.84 -29.25
N VAL A 12 77.66 -0.04 -28.34
CA VAL A 12 76.99 -1.30 -28.68
C VAL A 12 75.52 -1.15 -28.32
N VAL A 13 74.67 -1.12 -29.35
CA VAL A 13 73.21 -1.04 -29.26
C VAL A 13 72.68 -2.42 -28.87
N VAL A 14 72.03 -2.50 -27.71
CA VAL A 14 71.28 -3.68 -27.26
C VAL A 14 69.90 -3.65 -27.93
N MET A 15 69.66 -4.58 -28.85
CA MET A 15 68.35 -4.82 -29.47
C MET A 15 67.44 -5.51 -28.45
N ALA A 16 66.43 -4.78 -27.97
CA ALA A 16 65.34 -5.33 -27.15
C ALA A 16 64.33 -6.04 -28.07
N SER A 17 64.31 -7.37 -28.03
CA SER A 17 63.34 -8.19 -28.73
C SER A 17 61.98 -8.11 -28.04
N LEU A 18 61.00 -7.50 -28.72
CA LEU A 18 59.59 -7.47 -28.32
C LEU A 18 59.00 -8.89 -28.49
N MET A 19 58.85 -9.62 -27.39
CA MET A 19 58.04 -10.86 -27.36
C MET A 19 56.56 -10.48 -27.35
N ILE A 20 55.91 -10.54 -28.51
CA ILE A 20 54.44 -10.53 -28.60
C ILE A 20 53.98 -11.90 -28.12
N GLY A 21 53.75 -12.02 -26.81
CA GLY A 21 53.02 -13.15 -26.25
C GLY A 21 51.58 -13.07 -26.73
N SER A 22 51.21 -13.95 -27.66
CA SER A 22 49.82 -14.25 -28.00
C SER A 22 49.17 -14.92 -26.79
N GLY A 23 48.77 -14.08 -25.83
CA GLY A 23 47.85 -14.47 -24.77
C GLY A 23 46.55 -14.88 -25.45
N VAL A 24 46.31 -16.18 -25.58
CA VAL A 24 44.98 -16.72 -25.82
C VAL A 24 44.16 -16.32 -24.60
N GLY A 25 43.52 -15.15 -24.68
CA GLY A 25 42.52 -14.72 -23.74
C GLY A 25 41.45 -15.79 -23.72
N ARG A 26 41.46 -16.64 -22.68
CA ARG A 26 40.27 -17.39 -22.33
C ARG A 26 39.15 -16.35 -22.22
N PRO A 27 38.01 -16.53 -22.89
CA PRO A 27 36.90 -15.63 -22.70
C PRO A 27 36.61 -15.64 -21.20
N ALA A 28 36.83 -14.50 -20.55
CA ALA A 28 36.28 -14.27 -19.24
C ALA A 28 34.78 -14.45 -19.43
N ARG A 29 34.24 -15.56 -18.91
CA ARG A 29 32.79 -15.66 -18.73
C ARG A 29 32.45 -14.57 -17.74
N ALA A 30 32.03 -13.41 -18.25
CA ALA A 30 31.18 -12.54 -17.49
C ALA A 30 30.06 -13.44 -16.96
N PHE A 31 29.92 -13.54 -15.64
CA PHE A 31 28.72 -14.09 -15.07
C PHE A 31 27.58 -13.24 -15.63
N ASP A 32 26.77 -13.82 -16.51
CA ASP A 32 25.48 -13.25 -16.88
C ASP A 32 24.63 -13.25 -15.60
N ILE A 33 24.76 -12.18 -14.82
CA ILE A 33 23.92 -11.94 -13.66
C ILE A 33 22.58 -11.45 -14.21
N THR A 34 21.61 -12.38 -14.17
CA THR A 34 20.14 -12.21 -14.09
C THR A 34 19.32 -12.06 -15.37
N THR A 35 19.04 -13.18 -16.04
CA THR A 35 17.72 -13.37 -16.68
C THR A 35 16.74 -14.12 -15.78
N ASP A 36 17.23 -14.97 -14.86
CA ASP A 36 16.40 -15.90 -14.09
C ASP A 36 16.24 -15.48 -12.61
N VAL A 37 15.10 -15.82 -12.02
CA VAL A 37 14.81 -15.60 -10.59
C VAL A 37 15.77 -16.43 -9.74
N PRO A 38 16.46 -15.86 -8.73
CA PRO A 38 17.43 -16.60 -7.92
C PRO A 38 16.73 -17.42 -6.83
N LYS A 39 16.10 -18.54 -7.22
CA LYS A 39 15.19 -19.37 -6.39
C LYS A 39 15.80 -19.83 -5.05
N GLU A 40 17.11 -20.08 -5.04
CA GLU A 40 17.83 -20.53 -3.84
C GLU A 40 18.08 -19.41 -2.82
N SER A 41 17.94 -18.13 -3.20
CA SER A 41 18.20 -17.00 -2.33
C SER A 41 17.24 -16.91 -1.15
N GLY A 42 17.65 -16.17 -0.11
CA GLY A 42 16.82 -15.96 1.08
C GLY A 42 15.50 -15.24 0.76
N ARG A 43 14.51 -15.40 1.64
CA ARG A 43 13.16 -14.84 1.44
C ARG A 43 13.16 -13.32 1.19
N PHE A 44 14.07 -12.58 1.85
CA PHE A 44 14.22 -11.14 1.68
C PHE A 44 14.93 -10.75 0.38
N ASP A 45 15.86 -11.57 -0.11
CA ASP A 45 16.52 -11.34 -1.40
C ASP A 45 15.56 -11.57 -2.56
N LEU A 46 14.76 -12.62 -2.48
CA LEU A 46 13.67 -12.91 -3.42
C LEU A 46 12.63 -11.79 -3.42
N PHE A 47 12.20 -11.32 -2.24
CA PHE A 47 11.31 -10.16 -2.15
C PHE A 47 11.90 -8.91 -2.82
N ARG A 48 13.16 -8.58 -2.51
CA ARG A 48 13.86 -7.42 -3.08
C ARG A 48 14.01 -7.55 -4.59
N PHE A 49 14.31 -8.75 -5.09
CA PHE A 49 14.37 -9.02 -6.53
C PHE A 49 12.99 -8.81 -7.16
N GLY A 50 11.93 -9.40 -6.60
CA GLY A 50 10.56 -9.27 -7.09
C GLY A 50 10.10 -7.82 -7.11
N PHE A 51 10.41 -7.05 -6.06
CA PHE A 51 10.11 -5.61 -6.00
C PHE A 51 10.82 -4.82 -7.10
N LYS A 52 12.10 -5.09 -7.37
CA LYS A 52 12.82 -4.45 -8.47
C LYS A 52 12.27 -4.86 -9.84
N ALA A 53 11.97 -6.14 -10.04
CA ALA A 53 11.38 -6.65 -11.27
C ALA A 53 10.02 -5.96 -11.55
N TYR A 54 9.18 -5.86 -10.52
CA TYR A 54 7.89 -5.19 -10.59
C TYR A 54 8.04 -3.71 -10.97
N GLN A 55 8.95 -2.97 -10.33
CA GLN A 55 9.23 -1.57 -10.67
C GLN A 55 9.71 -1.38 -12.11
N ASN A 56 10.42 -2.37 -12.66
CA ASN A 56 10.89 -2.37 -14.04
C ASN A 56 9.82 -2.83 -15.05
N GLY A 57 8.61 -3.17 -14.58
CA GLY A 57 7.52 -3.66 -15.41
C GLY A 57 7.60 -5.15 -15.76
N ASP A 58 8.58 -5.88 -15.24
CA ASP A 58 8.76 -7.32 -15.44
C ASP A 58 7.91 -8.09 -14.42
N LYS A 59 6.59 -8.05 -14.64
CA LYS A 59 5.58 -8.53 -13.70
C LYS A 59 5.66 -10.04 -13.55
N GLU A 60 5.92 -10.79 -14.61
CA GLU A 60 6.05 -12.24 -14.58
C GLU A 60 7.18 -12.69 -13.64
N LYS A 61 8.36 -12.04 -13.72
CA LYS A 61 9.46 -12.32 -12.78
C LYS A 61 9.14 -11.86 -11.37
N ALA A 62 8.39 -10.77 -11.20
CA ALA A 62 7.94 -10.33 -9.89
C ALA A 62 7.04 -11.38 -9.23
N VAL A 63 6.04 -11.89 -9.96
CA VAL A 63 5.14 -12.98 -9.51
C VAL A 63 5.96 -14.20 -9.07
N GLU A 64 6.89 -14.65 -9.93
CA GLU A 64 7.70 -15.82 -9.63
C GLU A 64 8.57 -15.61 -8.38
N ALA A 65 9.23 -14.46 -8.27
CA ALA A 65 10.06 -14.14 -7.10
C ALA A 65 9.23 -13.98 -5.81
N TYR A 66 8.05 -13.38 -5.88
CA TYR A 66 7.15 -13.27 -4.74
C TYR A 66 6.60 -14.63 -4.31
N ARG A 67 6.29 -15.53 -5.26
CA ARG A 67 5.89 -16.91 -4.96
C ARG A 67 6.97 -17.62 -4.15
N TYR A 68 8.21 -17.64 -4.61
CA TYR A 68 9.32 -18.28 -3.88
C TYR A 68 9.58 -17.63 -2.52
N ALA A 69 9.48 -16.31 -2.40
CA ALA A 69 9.63 -15.62 -1.13
C ALA A 69 8.47 -15.97 -0.15
N ALA A 70 7.24 -16.07 -0.64
CA ALA A 70 6.06 -16.41 0.16
C ALA A 70 6.08 -17.87 0.63
N GLU A 71 6.56 -18.80 -0.20
CA GLU A 71 6.84 -20.19 0.18
C GLU A 71 7.86 -20.28 1.31
N LYS A 72 8.85 -19.39 1.32
CA LYS A 72 9.83 -19.22 2.41
C LYS A 72 9.33 -18.36 3.57
N GLY A 73 8.02 -18.08 3.64
CA GLY A 73 7.38 -17.38 4.74
C GLY A 73 7.64 -15.86 4.78
N HIS A 74 7.85 -15.21 3.64
CA HIS A 74 7.89 -13.74 3.59
C HIS A 74 6.48 -13.15 3.46
N THR A 75 5.95 -12.61 4.55
CA THR A 75 4.58 -12.06 4.65
C THR A 75 4.31 -10.98 3.60
N GLY A 76 5.25 -10.05 3.41
CA GLY A 76 5.11 -8.99 2.42
C GLY A 76 5.03 -9.50 0.97
N SER A 77 5.68 -10.63 0.65
CA SER A 77 5.59 -11.24 -0.67
C SER A 77 4.27 -11.98 -0.86
N ARG A 78 3.78 -12.64 0.19
CA ARG A 78 2.44 -13.26 0.17
C ARG A 78 1.37 -12.20 -0.03
N TRP A 79 1.48 -11.06 0.64
CA TRP A 79 0.57 -9.93 0.47
C TRP A 79 0.66 -9.32 -0.94
N ALA A 80 1.87 -9.12 -1.46
CA ALA A 80 2.07 -8.63 -2.82
C ALA A 80 1.43 -9.57 -3.86
N LEU A 81 1.67 -10.88 -3.72
CA LEU A 81 1.09 -11.89 -4.60
C LEU A 81 -0.44 -11.93 -4.51
N ALA A 82 -1.01 -11.76 -3.31
CA ALA A 82 -2.46 -11.66 -3.12
C ALA A 82 -3.06 -10.47 -3.89
N ASN A 83 -2.43 -9.29 -3.81
CA ASN A 83 -2.86 -8.13 -4.60
C ASN A 83 -2.73 -8.37 -6.11
N MET A 84 -1.66 -9.04 -6.55
CA MET A 84 -1.47 -9.36 -7.97
C MET A 84 -2.60 -10.25 -8.49
N TYR A 85 -3.06 -11.22 -7.70
CA TYR A 85 -4.26 -11.99 -8.04
C TYR A 85 -5.54 -11.14 -7.99
N ALA A 86 -5.71 -10.29 -6.97
CA ALA A 86 -6.92 -9.47 -6.82
C ALA A 86 -7.14 -8.47 -7.96
N TYR A 87 -6.07 -7.98 -8.59
CA TYR A 87 -6.14 -6.98 -9.66
C TYR A 87 -5.70 -7.49 -11.04
N GLY A 88 -5.44 -8.79 -11.17
CA GLY A 88 -4.94 -9.38 -12.43
C GLY A 88 -3.62 -8.76 -12.91
N ASP A 89 -2.72 -8.46 -11.98
CA ASP A 89 -1.50 -7.72 -12.26
C ASP A 89 -0.31 -8.67 -12.47
N GLY A 90 0.02 -8.98 -13.73
CA GLY A 90 1.06 -9.96 -14.07
C GLY A 90 0.62 -11.43 -13.96
N VAL A 91 -0.61 -11.65 -13.48
CA VAL A 91 -1.32 -12.93 -13.44
C VAL A 91 -2.77 -12.71 -13.86
N PRO A 92 -3.50 -13.72 -14.31
CA PRO A 92 -4.95 -13.60 -14.46
C PRO A 92 -5.61 -13.23 -13.12
N GLU A 93 -6.58 -12.32 -13.18
CA GLU A 93 -7.37 -11.92 -12.02
C GLU A 93 -8.06 -13.14 -11.40
N ASN A 94 -7.92 -13.28 -10.08
CA ASN A 94 -8.48 -14.40 -9.34
C ASN A 94 -8.68 -14.03 -7.87
N ASP A 95 -9.86 -13.48 -7.57
CA ASP A 95 -10.25 -13.11 -6.21
C ASP A 95 -10.19 -14.27 -5.21
N TYR A 96 -10.41 -15.50 -5.65
CA TYR A 96 -10.38 -16.65 -4.75
C TYR A 96 -8.95 -17.01 -4.32
N GLU A 97 -7.98 -16.94 -5.22
CA GLU A 97 -6.57 -17.09 -4.88
C GLU A 97 -6.09 -15.94 -4.00
N ALA A 98 -6.52 -14.70 -4.29
CA ALA A 98 -6.25 -13.55 -3.43
C ALA A 98 -6.81 -13.74 -2.03
N PHE A 99 -8.09 -14.14 -1.91
CA PHE A 99 -8.74 -14.43 -0.64
C PHE A 99 -7.98 -15.47 0.18
N LYS A 100 -7.60 -16.61 -0.42
CA LYS A 100 -6.80 -17.64 0.27
C LYS A 100 -5.47 -17.10 0.77
N ALA A 101 -4.76 -16.34 -0.06
CA ALA A 101 -3.48 -15.76 0.31
C ALA A 101 -3.60 -14.73 1.45
N TYR A 102 -4.65 -13.90 1.47
CA TYR A 102 -4.91 -13.02 2.61
C TYR A 102 -5.31 -13.81 3.87
N ALA A 103 -6.12 -14.86 3.73
CA ALA A 103 -6.52 -15.72 4.85
C ALA A 103 -5.30 -16.40 5.48
N GLU A 104 -4.35 -16.87 4.67
CA GLU A 104 -3.08 -17.39 5.17
C GLU A 104 -2.29 -16.36 5.98
N ILE A 105 -2.26 -15.08 5.57
CA ILE A 105 -1.60 -14.02 6.35
C ILE A 105 -2.28 -13.86 7.71
N VAL A 106 -3.61 -13.84 7.73
CA VAL A 106 -4.41 -13.60 8.94
C VAL A 106 -4.39 -14.78 9.91
N ASN A 107 -4.19 -16.00 9.41
CA ASN A 107 -4.07 -17.22 10.21
C ASN A 107 -2.76 -17.34 11.00
N HIS A 108 -1.78 -16.46 10.75
CA HIS A 108 -0.57 -16.38 11.55
C HIS A 108 -0.67 -15.22 12.54
N ASP A 109 -0.30 -15.47 13.80
CA ASP A 109 -0.22 -14.42 14.80
C ASP A 109 0.86 -13.39 14.42
N VAL A 110 0.49 -12.12 14.45
CA VAL A 110 1.40 -11.00 14.18
C VAL A 110 1.44 -10.09 15.40
N GLU A 111 2.64 -9.92 15.96
CA GLU A 111 2.84 -9.00 17.07
C GLU A 111 2.62 -7.55 16.60
N PRO A 112 1.74 -6.78 17.27
CA PRO A 112 1.52 -5.38 16.93
C PRO A 112 2.83 -4.58 16.96
N GLY A 113 3.12 -3.86 15.87
CA GLY A 113 4.35 -3.08 15.72
C GLY A 113 5.50 -3.84 15.07
N SER A 114 5.36 -5.15 14.81
CA SER A 114 6.30 -5.89 13.97
C SER A 114 6.30 -5.39 12.52
N PRO A 115 7.36 -5.67 11.73
CA PRO A 115 7.40 -5.32 10.31
C PRO A 115 6.22 -5.86 9.48
N ASP A 116 5.58 -6.94 9.95
CA ASP A 116 4.47 -7.60 9.26
C ASP A 116 3.10 -6.98 9.59
N THR A 117 3.02 -6.11 10.60
CA THR A 117 1.76 -5.49 11.06
C THR A 117 0.99 -4.81 9.92
N GLY A 118 1.68 -4.08 9.05
CA GLY A 118 1.03 -3.40 7.92
C GLY A 118 0.39 -4.37 6.94
N PHE A 119 1.10 -5.45 6.59
CA PHE A 119 0.58 -6.49 5.70
C PHE A 119 -0.60 -7.23 6.32
N TYR A 120 -0.51 -7.53 7.63
CA TYR A 120 -1.59 -8.18 8.38
C TYR A 120 -2.87 -7.34 8.41
N VAL A 121 -2.76 -6.04 8.76
CA VAL A 121 -3.91 -5.13 8.77
C VAL A 121 -4.53 -4.99 7.39
N ASN A 122 -3.72 -4.88 6.34
CA ASN A 122 -4.22 -4.80 4.97
C ASN A 122 -4.91 -6.12 4.53
N ALA A 123 -4.39 -7.27 4.95
CA ALA A 123 -5.03 -8.57 4.70
C ALA A 123 -6.37 -8.69 5.44
N LEU A 124 -6.48 -8.23 6.69
CA LEU A 124 -7.76 -8.15 7.41
C LEU A 124 -8.78 -7.29 6.65
N LEU A 125 -8.37 -6.11 6.16
CA LEU A 125 -9.23 -5.21 5.40
C LEU A 125 -9.73 -5.84 4.09
N ALA A 126 -8.85 -6.53 3.37
CA ALA A 126 -9.17 -7.21 2.13
C ALA A 126 -10.13 -8.39 2.35
N LEU A 127 -9.86 -9.26 3.33
CA LEU A 127 -10.77 -10.36 3.70
C LEU A 127 -12.13 -9.84 4.12
N ALA A 128 -12.18 -8.79 4.93
CA ALA A 128 -13.43 -8.19 5.33
C ALA A 128 -14.22 -7.71 4.10
N GLY A 129 -13.55 -7.10 3.11
CA GLY A 129 -14.15 -6.72 1.83
C GLY A 129 -14.74 -7.91 1.07
N TYR A 130 -13.98 -9.00 0.95
CA TYR A 130 -14.48 -10.23 0.32
C TYR A 130 -15.69 -10.83 1.05
N TYR A 131 -15.69 -10.84 2.38
CA TYR A 131 -16.87 -11.29 3.13
C TYR A 131 -18.06 -10.32 3.00
N GLN A 132 -17.85 -9.03 2.72
CA GLN A 132 -18.96 -8.12 2.45
C GLN A 132 -19.66 -8.39 1.12
N THR A 133 -18.91 -8.80 0.10
CA THR A 133 -19.44 -8.95 -1.27
C THR A 133 -19.64 -10.40 -1.71
N GLY A 134 -18.98 -11.36 -1.05
CA GLY A 134 -18.78 -12.71 -1.56
C GLY A 134 -17.86 -12.73 -2.79
N ILE A 135 -17.55 -13.94 -3.26
CA ILE A 135 -16.81 -14.19 -4.50
C ILE A 135 -17.60 -15.20 -5.33
N ALA A 136 -18.19 -14.73 -6.43
CA ALA A 136 -19.07 -15.52 -7.28
C ALA A 136 -18.38 -16.78 -7.83
N GLY A 137 -19.09 -17.91 -7.82
CA GLY A 137 -18.57 -19.19 -8.33
C GLY A 137 -17.60 -19.91 -7.38
N THR A 138 -17.52 -19.48 -6.12
CA THR A 138 -16.64 -20.07 -5.10
C THR A 138 -17.41 -20.31 -3.79
N PRO A 139 -16.83 -21.00 -2.80
CA PRO A 139 -17.47 -21.18 -1.49
C PRO A 139 -17.51 -19.93 -0.61
N VAL A 140 -16.92 -18.80 -1.04
CA VAL A 140 -16.88 -17.56 -0.26
C VAL A 140 -18.16 -16.78 -0.49
N GLU A 141 -19.16 -17.03 0.34
CA GLU A 141 -20.43 -16.32 0.33
C GLU A 141 -20.36 -14.99 1.12
N VAL A 142 -21.36 -14.12 0.91
CA VAL A 142 -21.53 -12.92 1.73
C VAL A 142 -21.72 -13.31 3.20
N ASP A 143 -20.82 -12.83 4.06
CA ASP A 143 -20.91 -12.94 5.52
C ASP A 143 -20.60 -11.58 6.17
N LEU A 144 -21.65 -10.79 6.37
CA LEU A 144 -21.54 -9.47 7.00
C LEU A 144 -21.11 -9.54 8.47
N VAL A 145 -21.36 -10.66 9.15
CA VAL A 145 -20.94 -10.83 10.56
C VAL A 145 -19.42 -11.00 10.60
N GLN A 146 -18.88 -11.88 9.75
CA GLN A 146 -17.45 -12.11 9.64
C GLN A 146 -16.72 -10.84 9.16
N ALA A 147 -17.24 -10.15 8.14
CA ALA A 147 -16.69 -8.88 7.69
C ALA A 147 -16.62 -7.84 8.83
N ARG A 148 -17.70 -7.70 9.60
CA ARG A 148 -17.75 -6.78 10.74
C ARG A 148 -16.75 -7.14 11.83
N GLN A 149 -16.54 -8.43 12.10
CA GLN A 149 -15.55 -8.90 13.07
C GLN A 149 -14.12 -8.58 12.64
N LEU A 150 -13.78 -8.81 11.36
CA LEU A 150 -12.46 -8.51 10.82
C LEU A 150 -12.17 -7.00 10.82
N TYR A 151 -13.14 -6.16 10.43
CA TYR A 151 -13.01 -4.72 10.57
C TYR A 151 -12.90 -4.29 12.04
N PHE A 152 -13.65 -4.91 12.94
CA PHE A 152 -13.52 -4.64 14.37
C PHE A 152 -12.12 -4.94 14.87
N GLN A 153 -11.56 -6.10 14.54
CA GLN A 153 -10.19 -6.48 14.91
C GLN A 153 -9.16 -5.46 14.39
N ALA A 154 -9.22 -5.11 13.10
CA ALA A 154 -8.32 -4.13 12.50
C ALA A 154 -8.48 -2.73 13.12
N ALA A 155 -9.71 -2.34 13.49
CA ALA A 155 -10.02 -1.05 14.09
C ALA A 155 -9.59 -0.94 15.57
N SER A 156 -9.85 -1.98 16.37
CA SER A 156 -9.67 -1.95 17.82
C SER A 156 -8.25 -2.32 18.26
N VAL A 157 -7.62 -3.28 17.59
CA VAL A 157 -6.28 -3.76 17.97
C VAL A 157 -5.19 -2.91 17.32
N PHE A 158 -5.35 -2.59 16.03
CA PHE A 158 -4.31 -1.93 15.24
C PHE A 158 -4.61 -0.46 14.96
N GLY A 159 -5.78 0.05 15.36
CA GLY A 159 -6.12 1.46 15.20
C GLY A 159 -6.26 1.91 13.75
N SER A 160 -6.47 0.99 12.80
CA SER A 160 -6.54 1.29 11.36
C SER A 160 -7.68 2.29 11.07
N PRO A 161 -7.38 3.52 10.61
CA PRO A 161 -8.41 4.53 10.35
C PRO A 161 -9.41 4.08 9.28
N GLU A 162 -8.94 3.30 8.29
CA GLU A 162 -9.79 2.71 7.26
C GLU A 162 -10.72 1.64 7.83
N ALA A 163 -10.21 0.76 8.72
CA ALA A 163 -11.06 -0.23 9.39
C ALA A 163 -12.11 0.44 10.28
N GLN A 164 -11.73 1.49 11.02
CA GLN A 164 -12.63 2.27 11.86
C GLN A 164 -13.76 2.91 11.03
N PHE A 165 -13.42 3.46 9.85
CA PHE A 165 -14.40 4.01 8.91
C PHE A 165 -15.36 2.94 8.39
N ARG A 166 -14.83 1.81 7.89
CA ARG A 166 -15.65 0.72 7.33
C ARG A 166 -16.56 0.08 8.38
N LEU A 167 -16.01 -0.18 9.56
CA LEU A 167 -16.78 -0.65 10.71
C LEU A 167 -17.92 0.32 11.06
N ALA A 168 -17.65 1.62 11.09
CA ALA A 168 -18.67 2.61 11.39
C ALA A 168 -19.79 2.61 10.35
N ARG A 169 -19.47 2.49 9.06
CA ARG A 169 -20.48 2.36 8.00
C ARG A 169 -21.34 1.13 8.18
N MET A 170 -20.74 -0.03 8.44
CA MET A 170 -21.48 -1.26 8.73
C MET A 170 -22.42 -1.09 9.94
N ILE A 171 -21.95 -0.42 11.01
CA ILE A 171 -22.76 -0.13 12.20
C ILE A 171 -23.91 0.84 11.89
N LEU A 172 -23.74 1.84 11.02
CA LEU A 172 -24.82 2.74 10.62
C LEU A 172 -25.89 2.01 9.80
N ASN A 173 -25.45 1.09 8.94
CA ASN A 173 -26.32 0.33 8.06
C ASN A 173 -26.99 -0.87 8.75
N GLY A 174 -26.45 -1.33 9.88
CA GLY A 174 -26.91 -2.56 10.54
C GLY A 174 -26.43 -3.82 9.84
N GLU A 175 -25.32 -3.72 9.11
CA GLU A 175 -24.68 -4.85 8.44
C GLU A 175 -23.95 -5.70 9.50
N GLY A 176 -24.21 -7.00 9.52
CA GLY A 176 -23.59 -7.94 10.45
C GLY A 176 -23.95 -7.71 11.93
N GLY A 177 -25.03 -6.99 12.23
CA GLY A 177 -25.50 -6.75 13.59
C GLY A 177 -26.35 -5.49 13.75
N ALA A 178 -26.75 -5.14 14.96
CA ALA A 178 -27.66 -4.01 15.19
C ALA A 178 -27.05 -2.64 14.82
N LYS A 179 -27.93 -1.73 14.37
CA LYS A 179 -27.60 -0.32 14.14
C LYS A 179 -27.23 0.39 15.44
N ASN A 180 -26.18 1.20 15.42
CA ASN A 180 -25.82 2.02 16.57
C ASN A 180 -25.11 3.32 16.15
N VAL A 181 -25.89 4.38 15.89
CA VAL A 181 -25.38 5.68 15.44
C VAL A 181 -24.35 6.27 16.41
N ARG A 182 -24.59 6.16 17.73
CA ARG A 182 -23.67 6.68 18.75
C ARG A 182 -22.30 5.99 18.69
N LEU A 183 -22.29 4.66 18.55
CA LEU A 183 -21.05 3.90 18.44
C LEU A 183 -20.34 4.18 17.11
N ALA A 184 -21.07 4.21 16.00
CA ALA A 184 -20.50 4.55 14.69
C ALA A 184 -19.85 5.94 14.71
N LYS A 185 -20.51 6.93 15.31
CA LYS A 185 -19.97 8.29 15.44
C LYS A 185 -18.65 8.33 16.24
N LYS A 186 -18.49 7.49 17.26
CA LYS A 186 -17.21 7.37 18.00
C LYS A 186 -16.10 6.85 17.08
N TRP A 187 -16.36 5.80 16.31
CA TRP A 187 -15.40 5.24 15.35
C TRP A 187 -15.05 6.22 14.24
N LEU A 188 -16.04 6.92 13.68
CA LEU A 188 -15.83 7.96 12.68
C LEU A 188 -14.96 9.11 13.21
N ASN A 189 -15.17 9.53 14.46
CA ASN A 189 -14.36 10.58 15.05
C ASN A 189 -12.90 10.15 15.25
N LEU A 190 -12.65 8.88 15.62
CA LEU A 190 -11.29 8.34 15.70
C LEU A 190 -10.63 8.31 14.31
N ALA A 191 -11.31 7.73 13.32
CA ALA A 191 -10.82 7.60 11.96
C ALA A 191 -10.50 8.97 11.34
N ARG A 192 -11.42 9.93 11.49
CA ARG A 192 -11.28 11.30 10.98
C ARG A 192 -10.08 12.02 11.60
N LYS A 193 -9.87 11.86 12.91
CA LYS A 193 -8.71 12.46 13.61
C LYS A 193 -7.39 11.89 13.10
N ASN A 194 -7.39 10.64 12.66
CA ASN A 194 -6.24 9.98 12.04
C ASN A 194 -6.20 10.12 10.51
N GLY A 195 -6.88 11.14 9.96
CA GLY A 195 -6.77 11.51 8.55
C GLY A 195 -7.70 10.76 7.57
N ASN A 196 -8.59 9.87 8.04
CA ASN A 196 -9.52 9.20 7.13
C ASN A 196 -10.58 10.18 6.60
N VAL A 197 -10.52 10.45 5.29
CA VAL A 197 -11.36 11.45 4.60
C VAL A 197 -12.82 10.97 4.50
N GLY A 198 -13.05 9.69 4.23
CA GLY A 198 -14.41 9.13 4.19
C GLY A 198 -15.10 9.23 5.55
N ALA A 199 -14.38 8.95 6.64
CA ALA A 199 -14.90 9.12 7.98
C ALA A 199 -15.20 10.58 8.31
N MET A 200 -14.40 11.52 7.80
CA MET A 200 -14.65 12.95 7.93
C MET A 200 -15.99 13.34 7.33
N ALA A 201 -16.27 12.90 6.11
CA ALA A 201 -17.50 13.20 5.40
C ALA A 201 -18.73 12.61 6.11
N VAL A 202 -18.69 11.32 6.46
CA VAL A 202 -19.82 10.66 7.15
C VAL A 202 -20.02 11.25 8.56
N PHE A 203 -18.95 11.62 9.26
CA PHE A 203 -19.08 12.33 10.53
C PHE A 203 -19.76 13.69 10.35
N GLY A 204 -19.37 14.44 9.30
CA GLY A 204 -19.98 15.72 8.94
C GLY A 204 -21.47 15.60 8.67
N ASP A 205 -21.89 14.60 7.88
CA ASP A 205 -23.31 14.32 7.61
C ASP A 205 -24.09 13.95 8.89
N LEU A 206 -23.53 13.13 9.78
CA LEU A 206 -24.17 12.86 11.07
C LEU A 206 -24.35 14.12 11.92
N VAL A 207 -23.31 14.97 11.99
CA VAL A 207 -23.36 16.24 12.74
C VAL A 207 -24.38 17.21 12.11
N PHE A 208 -24.45 17.24 10.78
CA PHE A 208 -25.42 18.04 10.03
C PHE A 208 -26.85 17.63 10.42
N ASN A 209 -27.16 16.33 10.35
CA ASN A 209 -28.48 15.78 10.64
C ASN A 209 -28.86 15.87 12.13
N GLU A 210 -27.90 16.10 13.03
CA GLU A 210 -28.12 16.38 14.45
C GLU A 210 -28.46 17.85 14.75
N GLY A 211 -28.62 18.69 13.73
CA GLY A 211 -29.00 20.10 13.88
C GLY A 211 -27.80 21.05 14.04
N GLN A 212 -26.61 20.63 13.61
CA GLN A 212 -25.41 21.48 13.57
C GLN A 212 -24.96 21.67 12.11
N PRO A 213 -25.75 22.38 11.28
CA PRO A 213 -25.54 22.44 9.82
C PRO A 213 -24.19 23.03 9.45
N VAL A 214 -23.79 24.15 10.07
CA VAL A 214 -22.51 24.83 9.81
C VAL A 214 -21.32 23.92 10.10
N LEU A 215 -21.32 23.23 11.25
CA LEU A 215 -20.22 22.33 11.63
C LEU A 215 -20.18 21.08 10.75
N GLY A 216 -21.34 20.48 10.46
CA GLY A 216 -21.44 19.32 9.57
C GLY A 216 -20.93 19.63 8.16
N LEU A 217 -21.35 20.77 7.60
CA LEU A 217 -20.89 21.27 6.30
C LEU A 217 -19.41 21.65 6.30
N ALA A 218 -18.87 22.17 7.41
CA ALA A 218 -17.45 22.44 7.52
C ALA A 218 -16.63 21.15 7.39
N TYR A 219 -17.04 20.07 8.07
CA TYR A 219 -16.39 18.76 7.91
C TYR A 219 -16.52 18.19 6.50
N LEU A 220 -17.69 18.32 5.86
CA LEU A 220 -17.90 17.89 4.47
C LEU A 220 -16.99 18.67 3.50
N THR A 221 -16.87 19.98 3.70
CA THR A 221 -15.96 20.84 2.92
C THR A 221 -14.51 20.42 3.08
N MET A 222 -14.05 20.23 4.32
CA MET A 222 -12.70 19.73 4.58
C MET A 222 -12.45 18.35 3.96
N ALA A 223 -13.45 17.46 3.97
CA ALA A 223 -13.33 16.14 3.38
C ALA A 223 -13.23 16.22 1.85
N ALA A 224 -14.05 17.07 1.21
CA ALA A 224 -14.02 17.28 -0.23
C ALA A 224 -12.69 17.90 -0.71
N ASP A 225 -12.12 18.83 0.06
CA ASP A 225 -10.84 19.48 -0.25
C ASP A 225 -9.64 18.53 -0.12
N ARG A 226 -9.72 17.56 0.81
CA ARG A 226 -8.66 16.59 1.07
C ARG A 226 -8.70 15.36 0.16
N CYS A 227 -9.77 15.20 -0.63
CA CYS A 227 -9.85 14.10 -1.58
C CYS A 227 -9.41 14.52 -2.99
N ALA A 228 -8.67 13.63 -3.67
CA ALA A 228 -8.29 13.84 -5.05
C ALA A 228 -9.54 13.92 -5.96
N PRO A 229 -9.55 14.79 -6.99
CA PRO A 229 -10.66 14.88 -7.93
C PRO A 229 -10.83 13.55 -8.72
N GLY A 230 -11.75 12.71 -8.29
CA GLY A 230 -12.05 11.41 -8.93
C GLY A 230 -12.35 10.30 -7.92
N ASP A 231 -11.71 10.33 -6.76
CA ASP A 231 -11.76 9.21 -5.79
C ASP A 231 -12.95 9.30 -4.83
N CYS A 232 -13.53 10.50 -4.67
CA CYS A 232 -14.63 10.75 -3.72
C CYS A 232 -15.77 11.59 -4.30
N SER A 233 -16.28 11.24 -5.50
CA SER A 233 -17.48 11.92 -6.05
C SER A 233 -18.64 11.94 -5.05
N TRP A 234 -18.84 10.83 -4.33
CA TRP A 234 -19.87 10.69 -3.31
C TRP A 234 -19.76 11.71 -2.16
N ILE A 235 -18.56 12.18 -1.80
CA ILE A 235 -18.39 13.22 -0.76
C ILE A 235 -18.91 14.56 -1.27
N ARG A 236 -18.63 14.89 -2.54
CA ARG A 236 -19.12 16.11 -3.17
C ARG A 236 -20.63 16.07 -3.34
N GLU A 237 -21.19 14.95 -3.78
CA GLU A 237 -22.65 14.75 -3.85
C GLU A 237 -23.31 14.93 -2.48
N LEU A 238 -22.72 14.39 -1.42
CA LEU A 238 -23.20 14.54 -0.05
C LEU A 238 -23.12 16.01 0.42
N GLN A 239 -22.01 16.68 0.11
CA GLN A 239 -21.82 18.10 0.38
C GLN A 239 -22.88 18.93 -0.36
N GLU A 240 -23.05 18.77 -1.67
CA GLU A 240 -24.02 19.47 -2.49
C GLU A 240 -25.45 19.29 -1.96
N LYS A 241 -25.81 18.06 -1.58
CA LYS A 241 -27.09 17.78 -0.93
C LYS A 241 -27.28 18.62 0.33
N CYS A 242 -26.29 18.67 1.24
CA CYS A 242 -26.37 19.49 2.44
C CYS A 242 -26.37 21.00 2.12
N PHE A 243 -25.60 21.46 1.13
CA PHE A 243 -25.57 22.85 0.67
C PHE A 243 -26.92 23.32 0.11
N SER A 244 -27.69 22.41 -0.51
CA SER A 244 -28.97 22.72 -1.15
C SER A 244 -30.11 23.03 -0.17
N VAL A 245 -29.99 22.62 1.10
CA VAL A 245 -31.05 22.75 2.10
C VAL A 245 -30.77 23.81 3.17
N VAL A 246 -29.59 24.43 3.16
CA VAL A 246 -29.21 25.51 4.09
C VAL A 246 -29.26 26.88 3.42
N ASP A 247 -29.27 27.95 4.21
CA ASP A 247 -29.19 29.31 3.69
C ASP A 247 -27.75 29.74 3.34
N GLU A 248 -27.62 30.93 2.74
CA GLU A 248 -26.32 31.44 2.32
C GLU A 248 -25.38 31.78 3.49
N ASN A 249 -25.93 32.18 4.64
CA ASN A 249 -25.13 32.51 5.81
C ASN A 249 -24.48 31.24 6.38
N ASP A 250 -25.23 30.15 6.48
CA ASP A 250 -24.74 28.85 6.92
C ASP A 250 -23.67 28.30 5.97
N ARG A 251 -23.87 28.43 4.65
CA ARG A 251 -22.86 28.03 3.64
C ARG A 251 -21.55 28.78 3.83
N ARG A 252 -21.61 30.12 3.93
CA ARG A 252 -20.42 30.96 4.13
C ARG A 252 -19.75 30.68 5.47
N GLY A 253 -20.55 30.46 6.52
CA GLY A 253 -20.07 30.07 7.84
C GLY A 253 -19.32 28.74 7.81
N ALA A 254 -19.84 27.75 7.10
CA ALA A 254 -19.22 26.43 6.97
C ALA A 254 -17.87 26.49 6.24
N ILE A 255 -17.78 27.26 5.15
CA ILE A 255 -16.53 27.46 4.40
C ILE A 255 -15.48 28.15 5.27
N ALA A 256 -15.85 29.23 5.97
CA ALA A 256 -14.94 29.93 6.87
C ALA A 256 -14.47 29.04 8.02
N LEU A 257 -15.38 28.25 8.60
CA LEU A 257 -15.05 27.29 9.66
C LEU A 257 -14.11 26.19 9.17
N ALA A 258 -14.35 25.62 7.99
CA ALA A 258 -13.48 24.61 7.38
C ALA A 258 -12.04 25.10 7.18
N GLN A 259 -11.88 26.35 6.73
CA GLN A 259 -10.57 26.99 6.58
C GLN A 259 -9.86 27.13 7.94
N ASN A 260 -10.55 27.64 8.95
CA ASN A 260 -10.00 27.79 10.31
C ASN A 260 -9.61 26.44 10.94
N MET A 261 -10.41 25.41 10.73
CA MET A 261 -10.13 24.06 11.25
C MET A 261 -8.95 23.40 10.54
N SER A 262 -8.73 23.71 9.26
CA SER A 262 -7.60 23.21 8.48
C SER A 262 -6.28 23.87 8.87
N THR A 263 -6.30 25.14 9.27
CA THR A 263 -5.09 25.85 9.75
C THR A 263 -4.73 25.50 11.20
N SER A 264 -5.71 25.13 12.02
CA SER A 264 -5.50 24.83 13.45
C SER A 264 -5.05 23.39 13.72
N ASN A 265 -5.16 22.50 12.73
CA ASN A 265 -4.90 21.07 12.88
C ASN A 265 -4.09 20.59 11.66
N PRO A 266 -2.78 20.94 11.60
CA PRO A 266 -1.90 20.65 10.47
C PRO A 266 -1.70 19.15 10.24
#